data_AF-A0A2Z4G8T7-F1
#
_entry.id   AF-A0A2Z4G8T7-F1
#
_cell.length_a   1.000
_cell.length_b   1.000
_cell.length_c   1.000
_cell.angle_alpha   90.00
_cell.angle_beta   90.00
_cell.angle_gamma   90.00
#
_symmetry.space_group_name_H-M   'P 1'
#
loop_
_entity.id
_entity.type
_entity.pdbx_description
1 polymer ?
#
loop_
_entity_poly.entity_id
_entity_poly.type
_entity_poly.pdbx_seq_one_letter_code
_entity_poly.pdbx_strand_id
1 'polypeptide(L)'
;MNYKELIGTKEQPMLLKTPPLSSQYTMHVDEKDGKEILVCTVKSTVLHYDIRCLDDLHKMLLKQGDWIELASKDEKVETKPDAIEHWGRALKIQIRD
;
A
#
# COMPACT_ATOMS: atom_id res chain seq x y z
N MET A 1 3.82 -9.30 -10.24
CA MET A 1 2.46 -9.89 -10.13
C MET A 1 1.55 -9.19 -11.12
N ASN A 2 0.48 -9.82 -11.62
CA ASN A 2 -0.49 -9.14 -12.50
C ASN A 2 -1.48 -8.32 -11.65
N TYR A 3 -1.11 -7.09 -11.30
CA TYR A 3 -1.91 -6.29 -10.36
C TYR A 3 -3.24 -5.81 -10.94
N LYS A 4 -3.37 -5.65 -12.27
CA LYS A 4 -4.64 -5.27 -12.92
C LYS A 4 -5.72 -6.33 -12.70
N GLU A 5 -5.33 -7.60 -12.71
CA GLU A 5 -6.24 -8.72 -12.44
C GLU A 5 -6.56 -8.85 -10.94
N LEU A 6 -5.56 -8.65 -10.08
CA LEU A 6 -5.71 -8.83 -8.63
C LEU A 6 -6.42 -7.67 -7.91
N ILE A 7 -6.25 -6.44 -8.40
CA ILE A 7 -6.73 -5.20 -7.76
C ILE A 7 -7.78 -4.48 -8.63
N GLY A 8 -7.81 -4.76 -9.94
CA GLY A 8 -8.73 -4.13 -10.87
C GLY A 8 -8.15 -2.93 -11.62
N THR A 9 -8.96 -2.41 -12.53
CA THR A 9 -8.65 -1.26 -13.40
C THR A 9 -9.49 -0.06 -13.02
N LYS A 10 -9.26 1.08 -13.67
CA LYS A 10 -10.07 2.29 -13.48
C LYS A 10 -11.56 2.07 -13.75
N GLU A 11 -11.90 1.22 -14.72
CA GLU A 11 -13.26 0.87 -15.09
C GLU A 11 -13.91 -0.11 -14.10
N GLN A 12 -13.09 -0.94 -13.45
CA GLN A 12 -13.52 -1.96 -12.49
C GLN A 12 -12.63 -1.92 -11.24
N PRO A 13 -12.73 -0.87 -10.41
CA PRO A 13 -11.87 -0.71 -9.26
C PRO A 13 -12.32 -1.62 -8.11
N MET A 14 -11.37 -2.17 -7.35
CA MET A 14 -11.67 -2.95 -6.16
C MET A 14 -12.25 -2.05 -5.06
N LEU A 15 -13.43 -2.43 -4.55
CA LEU A 15 -14.07 -1.77 -3.43
C LEU A 15 -13.54 -2.32 -2.10
N LEU A 16 -13.09 -1.44 -1.23
CA LEU A 16 -12.53 -1.78 0.08
C LEU A 16 -13.19 -0.97 1.20
N LYS A 17 -12.93 -1.40 2.44
CA LYS A 17 -13.36 -0.69 3.66
C LYS A 17 -12.16 -0.37 4.53
N THR A 18 -12.22 0.77 5.22
CA THR A 18 -11.23 1.12 6.25
C THR A 18 -11.27 0.09 7.41
N PRO A 19 -10.22 -0.04 8.24
CA PRO A 19 -10.18 -1.05 9.32
C PRO A 19 -11.40 -1.07 10.26
N PRO A 20 -12.02 0.07 10.63
CA PRO A 20 -13.27 0.08 11.40
C PRO A 20 -14.52 -0.39 10.62
N LEU A 21 -14.36 -0.77 9.35
CA LEU A 21 -15.40 -1.18 8.40
C LEU A 21 -16.49 -0.13 8.11
N SER A 22 -16.28 1.12 8.53
CA SER A 22 -17.28 2.19 8.48
C SER A 22 -17.21 3.05 7.23
N SER A 23 -16.04 3.17 6.58
CA SER A 23 -15.84 3.99 5.38
C SER A 23 -15.38 3.14 4.22
N GLN A 24 -15.87 3.45 3.02
CA GLN A 24 -15.47 2.81 1.77
C GLN A 24 -14.44 3.66 1.03
N TYR A 25 -13.57 2.97 0.30
CA TYR A 25 -12.63 3.54 -0.67
C TYR A 25 -12.43 2.53 -1.80
N THR A 26 -11.85 2.97 -2.92
CA THR A 26 -11.52 2.09 -4.03
C THR A 26 -10.04 2.09 -4.32
N MET A 27 -9.56 0.96 -4.84
CA MET A 27 -8.19 0.78 -5.33
C MET A 27 -8.23 0.28 -6.77
N HIS A 28 -7.34 0.77 -7.61
CA HIS A 28 -7.12 0.21 -8.95
C HIS A 28 -5.70 0.44 -9.43
N VAL A 29 -5.31 -0.29 -10.46
CA VAL A 29 -4.09 -0.03 -11.22
C VAL A 29 -4.39 0.96 -12.35
N ASP A 30 -3.55 1.97 -12.49
CA ASP A 30 -3.55 2.92 -13.61
C ASP A 30 -2.11 3.17 -14.07
N GLU A 31 -1.93 4.04 -15.06
CA GLU A 31 -0.63 4.49 -15.54
C GLU A 31 -0.46 6.01 -15.33
N LYS A 32 0.73 6.41 -14.89
CA LYS A 32 1.13 7.81 -14.82
C LYS A 32 2.60 7.95 -15.19
N ASP A 33 2.91 8.89 -16.08
CA ASP A 33 4.27 9.16 -16.55
C ASP A 33 4.98 7.90 -17.11
N GLY A 34 4.23 7.04 -17.80
CA GLY A 34 4.73 5.79 -18.38
C GLY A 34 5.03 4.68 -17.34
N LYS A 35 4.53 4.82 -16.11
CA LYS A 35 4.72 3.84 -15.03
C LYS A 35 3.38 3.41 -14.45
N GLU A 36 3.24 2.12 -14.16
CA GLU A 36 2.10 1.62 -13.42
C GLU A 36 2.10 2.18 -12.00
N ILE A 37 0.91 2.59 -11.55
CA ILE A 37 0.68 3.13 -10.22
C ILE A 37 -0.53 2.44 -9.58
N LEU A 38 -0.56 2.49 -8.25
CA LEU A 38 -1.73 2.10 -7.47
C LEU A 38 -2.49 3.37 -7.08
N VAL A 39 -3.75 3.45 -7.50
CA VAL A 39 -4.62 4.60 -7.26
C VAL A 39 -5.60 4.28 -6.16
N CYS A 40 -5.59 5.09 -5.10
CA CYS A 40 -6.56 5.03 -4.01
C CYS A 40 -7.52 6.22 -4.10
N THR A 41 -8.81 5.96 -4.12
CA THR A 41 -9.84 7.02 -4.12
C THR A 41 -10.73 6.90 -2.89
N VAL A 42 -10.74 7.95 -2.06
CA VAL A 42 -11.62 8.08 -0.90
C VAL A 42 -12.40 9.38 -0.99
N LYS A 43 -13.72 9.29 -1.18
CA LYS A 43 -14.58 10.44 -1.50
C LYS A 43 -14.02 11.20 -2.71
N SER A 44 -13.63 12.48 -2.53
CA SER A 44 -13.05 13.32 -3.57
C SER A 44 -11.52 13.28 -3.63
N THR A 45 -10.88 12.60 -2.68
CA THR A 45 -9.42 12.56 -2.57
C THR A 45 -8.88 11.38 -3.38
N VAL A 46 -7.90 11.67 -4.25
CA VAL A 46 -7.17 10.67 -5.04
C VAL A 46 -5.70 10.67 -4.62
N LEU A 47 -5.20 9.52 -4.22
CA LEU A 47 -3.81 9.28 -3.84
C LEU A 47 -3.18 8.34 -4.86
N HIS A 48 -1.93 8.62 -5.22
CA HIS A 48 -1.14 7.79 -6.13
C HIS A 48 0.03 7.19 -5.37
N TYR A 49 0.22 5.89 -5.49
CA TYR A 49 1.34 5.17 -4.91
C TYR A 49 2.16 4.49 -6.01
N ASP A 50 3.46 4.37 -5.76
CA ASP A 50 4.33 3.51 -6.55
C ASP A 50 3.88 2.06 -6.35
N ILE A 51 3.38 1.41 -7.42
CA ILE A 51 2.80 0.06 -7.34
C ILE A 51 3.80 -0.99 -6.85
N ARG A 52 5.11 -0.71 -6.95
CA ARG A 52 6.17 -1.58 -6.47
C ARG A 52 6.16 -1.73 -4.95
N CYS A 53 5.47 -0.86 -4.21
CA CYS A 53 5.35 -0.97 -2.76
C CYS A 53 4.74 -2.31 -2.31
N LEU A 54 3.89 -2.92 -3.14
CA LEU A 54 3.29 -4.22 -2.87
C LEU A 54 4.32 -5.35 -2.93
N ASP A 55 5.22 -5.31 -3.91
CA ASP A 55 6.29 -6.29 -4.06
C ASP A 55 7.37 -6.11 -2.99
N ASP A 56 7.76 -4.85 -2.72
CA ASP A 56 8.71 -4.50 -1.67
C ASP A 56 8.20 -4.99 -0.30
N LEU A 57 6.92 -4.75 0.02
CA LEU A 57 6.30 -5.20 1.26
C LEU A 57 6.21 -6.73 1.32
N HIS A 58 5.80 -7.38 0.24
CA HIS A 58 5.72 -8.84 0.18
C HIS A 58 7.07 -9.51 0.44
N LYS A 59 8.14 -9.03 -0.23
CA LYS A 59 9.51 -9.51 0.01
C LYS A 59 9.98 -9.26 1.44
N MET A 60 9.64 -8.11 2.02
CA MET A 60 9.93 -7.80 3.42
C MET A 60 9.31 -8.82 4.36
N LEU A 61 8.02 -9.09 4.20
CA LEU A 61 7.29 -10.04 5.05
C LEU A 61 7.85 -11.46 4.91
N LEU A 62 8.16 -11.91 3.70
CA LEU A 62 8.80 -13.21 3.47
C LEU A 62 10.18 -13.32 4.13
N LYS A 63 10.97 -12.24 4.11
CA LYS A 63 12.30 -12.21 4.76
C LYS A 63 12.19 -12.27 6.28
N GLN A 64 11.17 -11.63 6.86
CA GLN A 64 10.95 -11.64 8.31
C GLN A 64 10.43 -13.00 8.78
N GLY A 65 9.64 -13.70 7.95
CA GLY A 65 9.27 -15.10 8.17
C GLY A 65 8.25 -15.33 9.29
N ASP A 66 7.69 -14.26 9.88
CA ASP A 66 6.63 -14.30 10.88
C ASP A 66 5.69 -13.10 10.71
N TRP A 67 4.62 -13.08 11.49
CA TRP A 67 3.68 -11.96 11.57
C TRP A 67 4.35 -10.71 12.12
N ILE A 68 4.02 -9.57 11.49
CA ILE A 68 4.48 -8.25 11.90
C ILE A 68 3.26 -7.37 12.15
N GLU A 69 3.29 -6.60 13.24
CA GLU A 69 2.24 -5.63 13.54
C GLU A 69 2.17 -4.58 12.41
N LEU A 70 0.97 -4.38 11.83
CA LEU A 70 0.79 -3.36 10.80
C LEU A 70 1.00 -1.94 11.34
N ALA A 71 0.49 -1.68 12.55
CA ALA A 71 0.34 -0.36 13.17
C ALA A 71 -0.44 0.65 12.29
N SER A 72 -0.89 1.75 12.90
CA SER A 72 -1.77 2.72 12.22
C SER A 72 -1.78 4.08 12.90
N LYS A 73 -0.63 4.52 13.39
CA LYS A 73 -0.53 5.81 14.08
C LYS A 73 -0.56 6.95 13.04
N ASP A 74 -0.90 8.14 13.51
CA ASP A 74 -0.79 9.34 12.70
C ASP A 74 0.68 9.56 12.26
N GLU A 75 0.91 10.19 11.10
CA GLU A 75 2.24 10.40 10.53
C GLU A 75 3.19 11.18 11.45
N LYS A 76 2.63 12.00 12.35
CA LYS A 76 3.39 12.83 13.30
C LYS A 76 3.76 12.09 14.58
N VAL A 77 3.22 10.91 14.78
CA VAL A 77 3.49 10.08 15.96
C VAL A 77 4.61 9.10 15.64
N GLU A 78 5.47 8.87 16.63
CA GLU A 78 6.54 7.88 16.54
C GLU A 78 5.98 6.48 16.29
N THR A 79 6.66 5.74 15.41
CA THR A 79 6.27 4.39 15.02
C THR A 79 6.99 3.35 15.87
N LYS A 80 6.37 2.19 16.08
CA LYS A 80 7.01 1.06 16.76
C LYS A 80 8.11 0.47 15.86
N PRO A 81 9.37 0.36 16.31
CA PRO A 81 10.50 -0.07 15.46
C PRO A 81 10.32 -1.39 14.70
N ASP A 82 9.52 -2.30 15.25
CA ASP A 82 9.23 -3.63 14.73
C ASP A 82 7.94 -3.70 13.89
N ALA A 83 7.21 -2.59 13.70
CA ALA A 83 5.98 -2.57 12.92
C ALA A 83 6.22 -2.30 11.43
N ILE A 84 5.30 -2.76 10.57
CA ILE A 84 5.28 -2.48 9.13
C ILE A 84 5.30 -0.96 8.89
N GLU A 85 4.55 -0.20 9.69
CA GLU A 85 4.53 1.26 9.64
C GLU A 85 5.94 1.88 9.78
N HIS A 86 6.77 1.38 10.70
CA HIS A 86 8.13 1.90 10.89
C HIS A 86 9.02 1.60 9.69
N TRP A 87 8.95 0.37 9.17
CA TRP A 87 9.66 0.01 7.95
C TRP A 87 9.21 0.86 6.76
N GLY A 88 7.91 1.08 6.58
CA GLY A 88 7.35 1.85 5.47
C GLY A 88 7.70 3.35 5.51
N ARG A 89 8.01 3.91 6.69
CA ARG A 89 8.44 5.30 6.85
C ARG A 89 9.96 5.50 6.74
N ALA A 90 10.74 4.43 6.60
CA ALA A 90 12.20 4.55 6.52
C ALA A 90 12.63 5.29 5.24
N LEU A 91 13.63 6.18 5.37
CA LEU A 91 14.18 6.96 4.24
C LEU A 91 14.82 6.10 3.15
N LYS A 92 15.15 4.83 3.45
CA LYS A 92 15.70 3.85 2.51
C LYS A 92 15.05 2.49 2.75
N ILE A 93 14.42 1.96 1.70
CA ILE A 93 13.92 0.59 1.68
C ILE A 93 15.11 -0.35 1.45
N GLN A 94 15.37 -1.25 2.39
CA GLN A 94 16.55 -2.13 2.39
C GLN A 94 16.46 -3.34 1.43
N ILE A 95 15.36 -3.47 0.67
CA ILE A 95 15.03 -4.64 -0.16
C ILE A 95 15.07 -4.32 -1.66
N ARG A 96 15.64 -3.17 -2.02
CA ARG A 96 15.85 -2.86 -3.44
C ARG A 96 17.24 -3.35 -3.83
N ASP A 97 17.25 -4.39 -4.65
CA ASP A 97 18.43 -4.90 -5.37
C ASP A 97 19.07 -3.81 -6.23
#